data_AF-A0A4S4C313-F1
#
_entry.id   AF-A0A4S4C313-F1
#
_cell.length_a   1.000
_cell.length_b   1.000
_cell.length_c   1.000
_cell.angle_alpha   90.00
_cell.angle_beta   90.00
_cell.angle_gamma   90.00
#
_symmetry.space_group_name_H-M   'P 1'
#
loop_
_entity.id
_entity.type
_entity.pdbx_description
1 polymer ?
#
loop_
_entity_poly.entity_id
_entity_poly.type
_entity_poly.pdbx_seq_one_letter_code
_entity_poly.pdbx_strand_id
1 'polypeptide(L)'
;MIKSILELLQNTFSCEDLFGSISQNIWIMTAAIAPFNWNHVPSINDESIIPTHTIRVVLRTTDRQAGSNDYVDGTDVFVIMDEVNQTVKFACEDLWAEGPPIFHGGTIPDALRWVRDLAEPFYVQLKDPFLMPEQRIALNGHDEDYLEPAHKQLGETNSARHLTNDDFDGLF
;
A
#
# COMPACT_ATOMS: atom_id res chain seq x y z
N MET A 1 -3.80 14.87 -8.01
CA MET A 1 -4.26 14.42 -6.68
C MET A 1 -3.85 12.97 -6.41
N ILE A 2 -4.46 11.94 -7.01
CA ILE A 2 -4.05 10.53 -6.81
C ILE A 2 -2.54 10.30 -6.99
N LYS A 3 -1.95 10.87 -8.06
CA LYS A 3 -0.51 10.81 -8.31
C LYS A 3 0.33 11.30 -7.12
N SER A 4 -0.01 12.47 -6.58
CA SER A 4 0.69 13.08 -5.44
C SER A 4 0.58 12.23 -4.17
N ILE A 5 -0.52 11.50 -3.98
CA ILE A 5 -0.67 10.55 -2.88
C ILE A 5 0.30 9.38 -3.07
N LEU A 6 0.30 8.76 -4.24
CA LEU A 6 1.17 7.63 -4.52
C LEU A 6 2.65 8.02 -4.38
N GLU A 7 3.04 9.20 -4.86
CA GLU A 7 4.39 9.76 -4.66
C GLU A 7 4.72 9.96 -3.17
N LEU A 8 3.80 10.54 -2.38
CA LEU A 8 4.00 10.71 -0.93
C LEU A 8 4.21 9.36 -0.23
N LEU A 9 3.35 8.39 -0.53
CA LEU A 9 3.41 7.06 0.08
C LEU A 9 4.71 6.35 -0.33
N GLN A 10 5.09 6.36 -1.60
CA GLN A 10 6.31 5.74 -2.08
C GLN A 10 7.55 6.34 -1.41
N ASN A 11 7.67 7.67 -1.35
CA ASN A 11 8.79 8.35 -0.71
C ASN A 11 8.92 8.05 0.79
N THR A 12 7.83 7.62 1.43
CA THR A 12 7.77 7.37 2.87
C THR A 12 8.00 5.90 3.21
N PHE A 13 7.37 4.99 2.45
CA PHE A 13 7.32 3.57 2.79
C PHE A 13 8.15 2.68 1.86
N SER A 14 8.58 3.18 0.70
CA SER A 14 9.45 2.41 -0.19
C SER A 14 10.90 2.72 0.15
N CYS A 15 11.61 1.72 0.67
CA CYS A 15 12.99 1.86 1.08
C CYS A 15 13.81 0.69 0.56
N GLU A 16 14.93 1.01 -0.09
CA GLU A 16 15.96 0.06 -0.47
C GLU A 16 16.97 -0.08 0.66
N ASP A 17 17.35 -1.31 0.98
CA ASP A 17 18.41 -1.64 1.95
C ASP A 17 18.24 -0.96 3.32
N LEU A 18 17.22 -1.35 4.08
CA LEU A 18 17.14 -0.92 5.48
C LEU A 18 18.46 -1.22 6.22
N PHE A 19 19.07 -0.16 6.74
CA PHE A 19 20.41 -0.16 7.33
C PHE A 19 20.63 -1.33 8.32
N GLY A 20 21.50 -2.28 7.95
CA GLY A 20 21.96 -3.35 8.85
C GLY A 20 22.32 -4.66 8.15
N SER A 21 22.53 -5.72 8.95
CA SER A 21 22.88 -7.09 8.51
C SER A 21 21.75 -7.84 7.80
N ILE A 22 20.64 -7.17 7.49
CA ILE A 22 19.44 -7.74 6.87
C ILE A 22 19.14 -6.86 5.66
N SER A 23 19.59 -7.28 4.48
CA SER A 23 19.32 -6.57 3.22
C SER A 23 17.88 -6.82 2.78
N GLN A 24 16.95 -6.06 3.36
CA GLN A 24 15.53 -6.11 3.05
C GLN A 24 15.06 -4.80 2.44
N ASN A 25 14.31 -4.93 1.35
CA ASN A 25 13.57 -3.83 0.75
C ASN A 25 12.13 -3.84 1.28
N ILE A 26 11.52 -2.66 1.43
CA ILE A 26 10.11 -2.49 1.75
C ILE A 26 9.44 -1.76 0.61
N TRP A 27 8.23 -2.19 0.24
CA TRP A 27 7.42 -1.55 -0.78
C TRP A 27 5.93 -1.66 -0.48
N ILE A 28 5.16 -0.77 -1.09
CA ILE A 28 3.70 -0.75 -0.98
C ILE A 28 3.11 -1.81 -1.91
N MET A 29 2.51 -2.85 -1.36
CA MET A 29 1.81 -3.87 -2.13
C MET A 29 0.41 -3.40 -2.52
N THR A 30 -0.30 -2.69 -1.64
CA THR A 30 -1.64 -2.21 -1.94
C THR A 30 -2.01 -1.02 -1.08
N ALA A 31 -2.85 -0.14 -1.62
CA ALA A 31 -3.39 1.00 -0.90
C ALA A 31 -4.85 1.29 -1.28
N ALA A 32 -5.69 1.55 -0.29
CA ALA A 32 -7.04 2.12 -0.48
C ALA A 32 -7.10 3.52 0.12
N ILE A 33 -7.92 4.39 -0.47
CA ILE A 33 -8.07 5.78 -0.04
C ILE A 33 -9.56 6.07 0.13
N ALA A 34 -9.93 6.61 1.29
CA ALA A 34 -11.31 6.98 1.60
C ALA A 34 -11.38 8.36 2.25
N PRO A 35 -12.50 9.09 2.12
CA PRO A 35 -12.75 10.27 2.94
C PRO A 35 -12.61 9.93 4.43
N PHE A 36 -12.07 10.87 5.20
CA PHE A 36 -11.82 10.67 6.62
C PHE A 36 -13.12 10.42 7.38
N ASN A 37 -13.10 9.43 8.28
CA ASN A 37 -14.22 9.09 9.12
C ASN A 37 -13.77 8.95 10.57
N TRP A 38 -14.29 9.84 11.43
CA TRP A 38 -14.02 9.87 12.86
C TRP A 38 -14.31 8.55 13.59
N ASN A 39 -15.21 7.73 13.07
CA ASN A 39 -15.57 6.46 13.69
C ASN A 39 -14.44 5.40 13.60
N HIS A 40 -13.43 5.63 12.76
CA HIS A 40 -12.36 4.66 12.48
C HIS A 40 -11.00 5.05 13.08
N VAL A 41 -10.95 6.08 13.94
CA VAL A 41 -9.67 6.60 14.48
C VAL A 41 -9.68 6.57 16.00
N PRO A 42 -8.56 6.15 16.65
CA PRO A 42 -8.38 6.36 18.09
C PRO A 42 -8.54 7.85 18.43
N SER A 43 -9.04 8.17 19.62
CA SER A 43 -9.29 9.55 20.04
C SER A 43 -8.10 10.47 19.76
N ILE A 44 -8.25 11.37 18.78
CA ILE A 44 -7.23 12.34 18.43
C ILE A 44 -7.21 13.39 19.54
N ASN A 45 -6.09 13.48 20.26
CA ASN A 45 -5.96 14.41 21.40
C ASN A 45 -5.78 15.87 20.97
N ASP A 46 -5.46 16.11 19.69
CA ASP A 46 -5.26 17.43 19.11
C ASP A 46 -6.26 17.68 17.96
N GLU A 47 -7.37 18.35 18.27
CA GLU A 47 -8.41 18.71 17.29
C GLU A 47 -7.94 19.74 16.25
N SER A 48 -6.71 20.27 16.33
CA SER A 48 -6.24 21.34 15.46
C SER A 48 -5.91 20.90 14.03
N ILE A 49 -5.67 19.60 13.79
CA ILE A 49 -5.36 19.04 12.47
C ILE A 49 -6.36 17.94 12.14
N ILE A 50 -7.44 18.30 11.43
CA ILE A 50 -8.46 17.35 10.98
C ILE A 50 -8.03 16.76 9.62
N PRO A 51 -7.80 15.43 9.52
CA PRO A 51 -7.49 14.83 8.24
C PRO A 51 -8.68 14.89 7.28
N THR A 52 -8.38 14.95 5.99
CA THR A 52 -9.40 14.90 4.93
C THR A 52 -9.69 13.48 4.48
N HIS A 53 -8.68 12.60 4.59
CA HIS A 53 -8.75 11.23 4.10
C HIS A 53 -7.96 10.27 4.99
N THR A 54 -8.39 9.02 4.95
CA THR A 54 -7.66 7.86 5.47
C THR A 54 -7.12 7.07 4.29
N ILE A 55 -5.88 6.62 4.39
CA ILE A 55 -5.25 5.73 3.43
C ILE A 55 -4.86 4.46 4.17
N ARG A 56 -5.39 3.31 3.74
CA ARG A 56 -4.98 2.00 4.24
C ARG A 56 -3.89 1.46 3.35
N VAL A 57 -2.70 1.27 3.89
CA VAL A 57 -1.53 0.77 3.16
C VAL A 57 -1.13 -0.61 3.67
N VAL A 58 -0.72 -1.47 2.75
CA VAL A 58 -0.09 -2.75 3.05
C VAL A 58 1.31 -2.75 2.48
N LEU A 59 2.27 -3.09 3.32
CA LEU A 59 3.68 -3.16 3.01
C LEU A 59 4.11 -4.61 2.90
N ARG A 60 4.96 -4.87 1.91
CA ARG A 60 5.59 -6.17 1.70
C ARG A 60 7.10 -5.99 1.71
N THR A 61 7.80 -7.02 2.19
CA THR A 61 9.26 -7.02 2.25
C THR A 61 9.86 -7.98 1.25
N THR A 62 11.05 -7.65 0.76
CA THR A 62 11.81 -8.46 -0.20
C THR A 62 13.20 -8.67 0.35
N ASP A 63 13.58 -9.92 0.54
CA ASP A 63 14.94 -10.29 0.88
C ASP A 63 15.75 -10.56 -0.40
N ARG A 64 17.00 -10.07 -0.44
CA ARG A 64 17.87 -10.24 -1.61
C ARG A 64 18.23 -11.69 -1.93
N GLN A 65 18.17 -12.60 -0.96
CA GLN A 65 18.49 -14.02 -1.15
C GLN A 65 17.22 -14.86 -1.25
N ALA A 66 16.24 -14.63 -0.37
CA ALA A 66 15.04 -15.44 -0.24
C ALA A 66 13.87 -14.97 -1.13
N GLY A 67 13.90 -13.74 -1.64
CA GLY A 67 12.81 -13.16 -2.44
C GLY A 67 11.73 -12.49 -1.59
N SER A 68 10.54 -12.30 -2.15
CA SER A 68 9.42 -11.63 -1.49
C SER A 68 8.90 -12.43 -0.29
N ASN A 69 8.58 -11.76 0.81
CA ASN A 69 7.96 -12.38 1.97
C ASN A 69 6.50 -12.77 1.66
N ASP A 70 6.07 -13.96 2.07
CA ASP A 70 4.68 -14.41 1.88
C ASP A 70 3.68 -13.70 2.80
N TYR A 71 4.17 -13.09 3.87
CA TYR A 71 3.39 -12.36 4.84
C TYR A 71 3.59 -10.84 4.70
N VAL A 72 2.52 -10.12 4.95
CA VAL A 72 2.47 -8.66 4.82
C VAL A 72 1.92 -8.01 6.07
N ASP A 73 2.38 -6.78 6.30
CA ASP A 73 1.91 -5.91 7.38
C ASP A 73 1.17 -4.71 6.78
N GLY A 74 0.26 -4.11 7.53
CA GLY A 74 -0.51 -2.96 7.04
C GLY A 74 -0.94 -2.01 8.15
N THR A 75 -1.14 -0.76 7.78
CA THR A 75 -1.58 0.30 8.70
C THR A 75 -2.46 1.33 7.99
N ASP A 76 -3.13 2.16 8.76
CA ASP A 76 -3.90 3.30 8.28
C ASP A 76 -3.10 4.57 8.52
N VAL A 77 -2.93 5.38 7.48
CA VAL A 77 -2.28 6.70 7.53
C VAL A 77 -3.29 7.79 7.21
N PHE A 78 -3.09 8.98 7.76
CA PHE A 78 -4.03 10.08 7.60
C PHE A 78 -3.38 11.22 6.83
N VAL A 79 -4.16 11.84 5.94
CA VAL A 79 -3.65 12.94 5.10
C VAL A 79 -4.62 14.11 5.01
N ILE A 80 -4.06 15.29 4.82
CA ILE A 80 -4.77 16.48 4.38
C ILE A 80 -4.46 16.69 2.90
N MET A 81 -5.51 16.65 2.09
CA MET A 81 -5.45 16.94 0.66
C MET A 81 -5.96 18.35 0.42
N ASP A 82 -5.14 19.15 -0.26
CA ASP A 82 -5.53 20.44 -0.81
C ASP A 82 -5.75 20.27 -2.30
N GLU A 83 -7.01 20.16 -2.71
CA GLU A 83 -7.37 20.01 -4.12
C GLU A 83 -7.08 21.25 -4.96
N VAL A 84 -7.10 22.44 -4.36
CA VAL A 84 -6.86 23.70 -5.08
C VAL A 84 -5.38 23.81 -5.44
N ASN A 85 -4.51 23.54 -4.47
CA ASN A 85 -3.06 23.62 -4.64
C ASN A 85 -2.43 22.30 -5.12
N GLN A 86 -3.23 21.24 -5.26
CA GLN A 86 -2.78 19.88 -5.62
C GLN A 86 -1.66 19.38 -4.69
N THR A 87 -1.78 19.64 -3.39
CA THR A 87 -0.80 19.19 -2.38
C THR A 87 -1.42 18.14 -1.46
N VAL A 88 -0.58 17.26 -0.94
CA VAL A 88 -0.95 16.28 0.07
C VAL A 88 0.14 16.27 1.14
N LYS A 89 -0.29 16.19 2.41
CA LYS A 89 0.61 16.08 3.56
C LYS A 89 0.04 15.10 4.56
N PHE A 90 0.91 14.43 5.31
CA PHE A 90 0.47 13.61 6.43
C PHE A 90 -0.17 14.46 7.52
N ALA A 91 -1.04 13.81 8.26
CA ALA A 91 -1.69 14.31 9.46
C ALA A 91 -1.62 13.22 10.54
N CYS A 92 -1.66 13.66 11.79
CA CYS A 92 -1.72 12.77 12.95
C CYS A 92 -0.66 11.63 12.89
N GLU A 93 0.58 11.99 12.56
CA GLU A 93 1.68 11.02 12.36
C GLU A 93 1.97 10.20 13.62
N ASP A 94 1.72 10.78 14.79
CA ASP A 94 1.77 10.13 16.09
C ASP A 94 0.86 8.90 16.22
N LEU A 95 -0.21 8.82 15.42
CA LEU A 95 -1.16 7.70 15.46
C LEU A 95 -0.70 6.46 14.68
N TRP A 96 0.21 6.63 13.71
CA TRP A 96 0.57 5.56 12.78
C TRP A 96 2.08 5.36 12.61
N ALA A 97 2.90 6.35 12.95
CA ALA A 97 4.36 6.23 12.92
C ALA A 97 4.89 5.44 14.12
N GLU A 98 4.16 5.48 15.26
CA GLU A 98 4.52 4.76 16.48
C GLU A 98 3.54 3.63 16.76
N GLY A 99 4.04 2.40 16.87
CA GLY A 99 3.25 1.23 17.25
C GLY A 99 3.35 0.05 16.28
N PRO A 100 2.74 -1.09 16.63
CA PRO A 100 2.67 -2.23 15.73
C PRO A 100 1.73 -1.93 14.55
N PRO A 101 1.90 -2.63 13.41
CA PRO A 101 0.95 -2.52 12.31
C PRO A 101 -0.46 -2.97 12.75
N ILE A 102 -1.49 -2.36 12.17
CA ILE A 102 -2.90 -2.72 12.41
C ILE A 102 -3.20 -4.11 11.86
N PHE A 103 -2.68 -4.42 10.68
CA PHE A 103 -2.71 -5.74 10.07
C PHE A 103 -1.33 -6.36 10.20
N HIS A 104 -1.19 -7.47 10.95
CA HIS A 104 0.11 -8.03 11.28
C HIS A 104 0.32 -9.44 10.71
N GLY A 105 1.34 -9.62 9.90
CA GLY A 105 1.84 -10.92 9.44
C GLY A 105 0.80 -11.79 8.73
N GLY A 106 -0.10 -11.19 7.97
CA GLY A 106 -1.20 -11.90 7.30
C GLY A 106 -0.88 -12.32 5.87
N THR A 107 -1.75 -13.15 5.28
CA THR A 107 -1.61 -13.59 3.89
C THR A 107 -2.01 -12.47 2.92
N ILE A 108 -1.49 -12.49 1.69
CA ILE A 108 -1.87 -11.53 0.64
C ILE A 108 -3.40 -11.47 0.42
N PRO A 109 -4.14 -12.61 0.28
CA PRO A 109 -5.59 -12.55 0.14
C PRO A 109 -6.32 -11.90 1.31
N ASP A 110 -5.85 -12.12 2.54
CA ASP A 110 -6.46 -11.49 3.72
C ASP A 110 -6.16 -10.00 3.78
N ALA A 111 -4.96 -9.58 3.37
CA ALA A 111 -4.59 -8.18 3.28
C ALA A 111 -5.41 -7.44 2.21
N LEU A 112 -5.64 -8.05 1.05
CA LEU A 112 -6.50 -7.47 0.00
C LEU A 112 -7.96 -7.31 0.47
N ARG A 113 -8.49 -8.27 1.22
CA ARG A 113 -9.81 -8.14 1.86
C ARG A 113 -9.84 -7.00 2.86
N TRP A 114 -8.83 -6.92 3.73
CA TRP A 114 -8.71 -5.87 4.74
C TRP A 114 -8.61 -4.46 4.13
N VAL A 115 -7.92 -4.33 3.00
CA VAL A 115 -7.83 -3.07 2.24
C VAL A 115 -9.16 -2.69 1.61
N ARG A 116 -9.85 -3.66 0.99
CA ARG A 116 -11.18 -3.49 0.41
C ARG A 116 -12.21 -3.01 1.44
N ASP A 117 -12.11 -3.45 2.69
CA ASP A 117 -13.01 -3.00 3.76
C ASP A 117 -12.95 -1.49 4.02
N LEU A 118 -11.85 -0.81 3.64
CA LEU A 118 -11.78 0.65 3.68
C LEU A 118 -12.53 1.30 2.51
N ALA A 119 -12.19 0.92 1.27
CA ALA A 119 -12.79 1.50 0.06
C ALA A 119 -12.50 0.69 -1.21
N GLU A 120 -13.38 0.89 -2.22
CA GLU A 120 -13.16 0.53 -3.62
C GLU A 120 -13.35 1.75 -4.54
N PRO A 121 -12.57 1.90 -5.63
CA PRO A 121 -11.45 1.05 -6.03
C PRO A 121 -10.20 1.27 -5.16
N PHE A 122 -9.35 0.25 -5.07
CA PHE A 122 -8.04 0.33 -4.42
C PHE A 122 -6.92 -0.02 -5.41
N TYR A 123 -5.70 0.37 -5.07
CA TYR A 123 -4.50 0.24 -5.87
C TYR A 123 -3.71 -0.97 -5.42
N VAL A 124 -3.27 -1.81 -6.36
CA VAL A 124 -2.50 -3.02 -6.06
C VAL A 124 -1.27 -3.10 -6.95
N GLN A 125 -0.13 -3.39 -6.34
CA GLN A 125 1.11 -3.84 -6.96
C GLN A 125 1.38 -5.26 -6.43
N LEU A 126 1.15 -6.29 -7.24
CA LEU A 126 1.49 -7.67 -6.85
C LEU A 126 2.91 -8.04 -7.28
N LYS A 127 3.40 -7.40 -8.34
CA LYS A 127 4.75 -7.58 -8.85
C LYS A 127 5.74 -6.80 -7.98
N ASP A 128 6.51 -7.55 -7.23
CA ASP A 128 7.59 -7.03 -6.40
C ASP A 128 8.59 -6.24 -7.27
N PRO A 129 8.83 -4.95 -7.01
CA PRO A 129 9.71 -4.12 -7.82
C PRO A 129 11.20 -4.44 -7.62
N PHE A 130 11.56 -5.14 -6.56
CA PHE A 130 12.95 -5.39 -6.16
C PHE A 130 13.45 -6.80 -6.46
N LEU A 131 12.61 -7.70 -6.95
CA LEU A 131 13.06 -9.02 -7.38
C LEU A 131 14.01 -8.92 -8.58
N MET A 132 15.20 -9.50 -8.40
CA MET A 132 16.19 -9.65 -9.47
C MET A 132 15.69 -10.63 -10.54
N PRO A 133 16.11 -10.48 -11.81
CA PRO A 133 15.68 -11.37 -12.89
C PRO A 133 15.86 -12.85 -12.57
N GLU A 134 16.96 -13.23 -11.92
CA GLU A 134 17.26 -14.61 -11.54
C GLU A 134 16.28 -15.15 -10.49
N GLN A 135 15.84 -14.30 -9.55
CA GLN A 135 14.85 -14.66 -8.54
C GLN A 135 13.46 -14.82 -9.16
N ARG A 136 13.10 -13.95 -10.12
CA ARG A 136 11.84 -14.09 -10.89
C ARG A 136 11.81 -15.39 -11.68
N ILE A 137 12.93 -15.76 -12.30
CA ILE A 137 13.08 -17.03 -13.03
C ILE A 137 12.99 -18.21 -12.07
N ALA A 138 13.64 -18.15 -10.91
CA ALA A 138 13.59 -19.21 -9.90
C ALA A 138 12.18 -19.43 -9.30
N LEU A 139 11.36 -18.37 -9.27
CA LEU A 139 9.96 -18.45 -8.89
C LEU A 139 9.07 -19.08 -9.97
N ASN A 140 9.57 -19.46 -11.16
CA ASN A 140 8.81 -20.12 -12.23
C ASN A 140 7.49 -19.42 -12.61
N GLY A 141 7.38 -18.10 -12.43
CA GLY A 141 6.12 -17.36 -12.67
C GLY A 141 5.14 -17.38 -11.48
N HIS A 142 5.52 -17.88 -10.31
CA HIS A 142 4.73 -17.74 -9.08
C HIS A 142 4.59 -16.28 -8.61
N ASP A 143 5.36 -15.33 -9.17
CA ASP A 143 5.10 -13.89 -9.04
C ASP A 143 3.88 -13.43 -9.88
N GLU A 144 3.39 -14.27 -10.81
CA GLU A 144 2.18 -14.05 -11.62
C GLU A 144 0.94 -14.81 -11.08
N ASP A 145 1.11 -15.72 -10.10
CA ASP A 145 0.07 -16.66 -9.67
C ASP A 145 -1.01 -16.08 -8.74
N TYR A 146 -0.83 -14.86 -8.25
CA TYR A 146 -1.92 -14.13 -7.61
C TYR A 146 -2.85 -13.55 -8.68
N LEU A 147 -3.52 -14.46 -9.40
CA LEU A 147 -4.74 -14.12 -10.12
C LEU A 147 -5.74 -13.61 -9.09
N GLU A 148 -6.25 -12.39 -9.28
CA GLU A 148 -7.42 -11.92 -8.54
C GLU A 148 -8.45 -13.06 -8.53
N PRO A 149 -9.03 -13.41 -7.37
CA PRO A 149 -10.01 -14.48 -7.34
C PRO A 149 -11.09 -14.15 -8.37
N ALA A 150 -11.20 -15.01 -9.39
CA ALA A 150 -12.15 -14.84 -10.48
C ALA A 150 -13.56 -14.79 -9.88
N HIS A 151 -14.04 -13.58 -9.61
CA HIS A 151 -15.41 -13.38 -9.24
C HIS A 151 -16.23 -13.67 -10.50
N LYS A 152 -17.02 -14.75 -10.41
CA LYS A 152 -18.14 -15.03 -11.30
C LYS A 152 -18.82 -13.70 -11.61
N GLN A 153 -18.78 -13.31 -12.88
CA GLN A 153 -19.46 -12.14 -13.43
C GLN A 153 -20.89 -12.11 -12.88
N LEU A 154 -21.14 -11.24 -11.92
CA LEU A 154 -22.48 -10.90 -11.48
C LEU A 154 -22.54 -9.38 -11.40
N GLY A 155 -22.88 -8.78 -12.54
CA GLY A 155 -23.27 -7.38 -12.63
C GLY A 155 -22.09 -6.41 -12.63
N GLU A 156 -22.09 -5.54 -13.63
CA GLU A 156 -21.18 -4.41 -13.81
C GLU A 156 -21.20 -3.48 -12.59
N THR A 157 -20.08 -3.39 -11.85
CA THR A 157 -19.67 -2.17 -11.12
C THR A 157 -18.17 -2.24 -10.79
N ASN A 158 -17.38 -1.36 -11.38
CA ASN A 158 -16.09 -0.80 -10.90
C ASN A 158 -15.21 -1.70 -10.02
N SER A 159 -14.64 -2.76 -10.60
CA SER A 159 -13.60 -3.56 -9.93
C SER A 159 -12.26 -2.82 -9.88
N ALA A 160 -11.41 -3.20 -8.92
CA ALA A 160 -10.08 -2.65 -8.60
C ALA A 160 -9.29 -2.14 -9.82
N ARG A 161 -8.63 -0.98 -9.66
CA ARG A 161 -7.72 -0.46 -10.70
C ARG A 161 -6.34 -1.09 -10.52
N HIS A 162 -5.95 -1.88 -11.53
CA HIS A 162 -4.60 -2.42 -11.62
C HIS A 162 -3.59 -1.29 -11.83
N LEU A 163 -2.58 -1.18 -10.98
CA LEU A 163 -1.42 -0.31 -11.25
C LEU A 163 -0.48 -1.09 -12.17
N THR A 164 -0.21 -0.53 -13.34
CA THR A 164 0.76 -1.05 -14.30
C THR A 164 2.08 -0.28 -14.20
N ASN A 165 3.18 -0.89 -14.63
CA ASN A 165 4.44 -0.16 -14.81
C ASN A 165 4.28 1.04 -15.78
N ASP A 166 3.33 0.96 -16.72
CA ASP A 166 3.00 2.04 -17.64
C ASP A 166 2.33 3.25 -16.95
N ASP A 167 1.75 3.07 -15.75
CA ASP A 167 1.30 4.20 -14.92
C ASP A 167 2.49 4.97 -14.29
N PHE A 168 3.69 4.39 -14.38
CA PHE A 168 4.96 4.95 -13.92
C PHE A 168 5.92 5.29 -15.09
N ASP A 169 5.75 4.73 -16.29
CA ASP A 169 6.64 5.00 -17.42
C ASP A 169 6.39 6.39 -18.03
N GLY A 170 7.47 7.19 -18.08
CA GLY A 170 7.45 8.63 -18.28
C GLY A 170 8.05 9.43 -17.11
N LEU A 171 8.58 8.75 -16.09
CA LEU A 171 9.17 9.34 -14.87
C LEU A 171 10.72 9.34 -14.85
N PHE A 172 11.37 9.32 -16.01
CA PHE A 172 12.78 9.69 -16.17
C PHE A 172 12.96 10.70 -17.31
#